data_AF-A0A2N1M465-F1
#
_entry.id   AF-A0A2N1M465-F1
#
_cell.length_a   1.000
_cell.length_b   1.000
_cell.length_c   1.000
_cell.angle_alpha   90.00
_cell.angle_beta   90.00
_cell.angle_gamma   90.00
#
_symmetry.space_group_name_H-M   'P 1'
#
loop_
_entity.id
_entity.type
_entity.pdbx_description
1 polymer ?
#
loop_
_entity_poly.entity_id
_entity_poly.type
_entity_poly.pdbx_seq_one_letter_code
_entity_poly.pdbx_strand_id
1 'polypeptide(L)'
;MTNADKFQLVYVEGSRPNVKQEKEVADIKKIINNMKSLFSKIVKELIKTRRRLPEKLNIFGGQSFRLRIYLYYLDYCGKYRLNEVDNANLPREFSEMPDFVYFYECVLKWALLIQASVTSFNEARVEKRPSRMSYAESLFRLQE
;
A
#
# COMPACT_ATOMS: atom_id res chain seq x y z
N MET A 1 8.18 22.75 -6.37
CA MET A 1 8.51 21.39 -5.90
C MET A 1 7.21 20.70 -5.50
N THR A 2 6.89 19.52 -6.02
CA THR A 2 5.82 18.69 -5.43
C THR A 2 6.42 18.00 -4.21
N ASN A 3 5.93 18.30 -2.99
CA ASN A 3 6.39 17.63 -1.77
C ASN A 3 6.15 16.11 -1.87
N ALA A 4 7.05 15.32 -1.30
CA ALA A 4 6.83 13.89 -1.06
C ALA A 4 5.61 13.67 -0.16
N ASP A 5 5.41 14.58 0.80
CA ASP A 5 4.32 14.59 1.79
C ASP A 5 2.91 14.66 1.21
N LYS A 6 2.74 14.94 -0.09
CA LYS A 6 1.42 15.04 -0.72
C LYS A 6 0.83 13.69 -1.11
N PHE A 7 1.64 12.64 -1.24
CA PHE A 7 1.14 11.34 -1.66
C PHE A 7 0.85 10.44 -0.48
N GLN A 8 -0.43 10.10 -0.33
CA GLN A 8 -0.86 9.09 0.62
C GLN A 8 -0.67 7.70 0.00
N LEU A 9 0.33 6.96 0.49
CA LEU A 9 0.61 5.58 0.10
C LEU A 9 -0.04 4.56 1.04
N VAL A 10 -0.58 5.00 2.17
CA VAL A 10 -1.14 4.15 3.21
C VAL A 10 -2.58 4.58 3.51
N TYR A 11 -3.51 3.64 3.52
CA TYR A 11 -4.90 3.85 3.92
C TYR A 11 -5.32 2.80 4.94
N VAL A 12 -5.59 3.21 6.18
CA VAL A 12 -6.03 2.30 7.26
C VAL A 12 -7.39 2.76 7.77
N GLU A 13 -8.30 1.81 7.97
CA GLU A 13 -9.60 2.08 8.55
C GLU A 13 -9.94 1.03 9.61
N GLY A 14 -10.50 1.49 10.74
CA GLY A 14 -10.92 0.61 11.82
C GLY A 14 -12.44 0.48 11.90
N SER A 15 -12.93 -0.74 12.02
CA SER A 15 -14.33 -1.03 12.28
C SER A 15 -14.63 -0.93 13.79
N ARG A 16 -15.86 -0.53 14.14
CA ARG A 16 -16.30 -0.48 15.55
C ARG A 16 -16.38 -1.90 16.16
N PRO A 17 -16.26 -2.04 17.50
CA PRO A 17 -16.19 -3.35 18.17
C PRO A 17 -17.37 -4.31 17.94
N ASN A 18 -18.58 -3.78 17.69
CA ASN A 18 -19.83 -4.55 17.61
C ASN A 18 -20.39 -4.71 16.19
N VAL A 19 -19.51 -4.72 15.19
CA VAL A 19 -19.91 -4.75 13.79
C VAL A 19 -20.18 -6.18 13.29
N LYS A 20 -21.24 -6.34 12.48
CA LYS A 20 -21.60 -7.60 11.80
C LYS A 20 -20.62 -7.90 10.65
N GLN A 21 -20.42 -9.18 10.32
CA GLN A 21 -19.51 -9.64 9.24
C GLN A 21 -19.82 -9.01 7.87
N GLU A 22 -21.09 -8.76 7.54
CA GLU A 22 -21.46 -8.08 6.28
C GLU A 22 -20.76 -6.74 6.11
N LYS A 23 -20.53 -6.03 7.21
CA LYS A 23 -19.84 -4.75 7.20
C LYS A 23 -18.32 -4.91 7.17
N GLU A 24 -17.76 -6.03 7.62
CA GLU A 24 -16.34 -6.37 7.38
C GLU A 24 -16.05 -6.40 5.88
N VAL A 25 -16.88 -7.13 5.12
CA VAL A 25 -16.77 -7.23 3.66
C VAL A 25 -16.99 -5.87 2.98
N ALA A 26 -17.96 -5.08 3.46
CA ALA A 26 -18.22 -3.75 2.93
C ALA A 26 -17.03 -2.79 3.16
N ASP A 27 -16.44 -2.82 4.35
CA ASP A 27 -15.28 -2.02 4.71
C ASP A 27 -14.07 -2.43 3.87
N ILE A 28 -13.82 -3.73 3.66
CA ILE A 28 -12.76 -4.23 2.75
C ILE A 28 -12.96 -3.68 1.33
N LYS A 29 -14.17 -3.80 0.78
CA LYS A 29 -14.48 -3.28 -0.57
C LYS A 29 -14.22 -1.79 -0.67
N LYS A 30 -14.61 -1.02 0.35
CA LYS A 30 -14.37 0.42 0.43
C LYS A 30 -12.87 0.72 0.43
N ILE A 31 -12.09 0.01 1.25
CA ILE A 31 -10.65 0.23 1.34
C ILE A 31 -9.98 -0.07 -0.01
N ILE A 32 -10.30 -1.20 -0.65
CA ILE A 32 -9.77 -1.55 -1.97
C ILE A 32 -10.06 -0.46 -3.00
N ASN A 33 -11.30 0.05 -3.03
CA ASN A 33 -11.67 1.12 -3.96
C ASN A 33 -10.89 2.42 -3.69
N ASN A 34 -10.66 2.76 -2.43
CA ASN A 34 -9.85 3.90 -2.05
C ASN A 34 -8.39 3.71 -2.45
N MET A 35 -7.82 2.52 -2.27
CA MET A 35 -6.45 2.20 -2.70
C MET A 35 -6.28 2.34 -4.21
N LYS A 36 -7.23 1.82 -5.01
CA LYS A 36 -7.25 2.00 -6.47
C LYS A 36 -7.31 3.47 -6.88
N SER A 37 -8.13 4.26 -6.17
CA SER A 37 -8.26 5.70 -6.40
C SER A 37 -6.95 6.44 -6.10
N LEU A 38 -6.30 6.12 -4.97
CA LEU A 38 -4.99 6.67 -4.60
C LEU A 38 -3.92 6.32 -5.64
N PHE A 39 -3.83 5.05 -6.03
CA PHE A 39 -2.91 4.59 -7.08
C PHE A 39 -3.09 5.40 -8.37
N SER A 40 -4.34 5.50 -8.84
CA SER A 40 -4.68 6.25 -10.06
C SER A 40 -4.31 7.74 -9.97
N LYS A 41 -4.55 8.37 -8.81
CA LYS A 41 -4.21 9.79 -8.58
C LYS A 41 -2.70 10.01 -8.66
N ILE A 42 -1.92 9.15 -7.99
CA ILE A 42 -0.46 9.19 -8.01
C ILE A 42 0.06 9.09 -9.44
N VAL A 43 -0.37 8.09 -10.20
CA VAL A 43 0.05 7.89 -11.59
C VAL A 43 -0.31 9.10 -12.47
N LYS A 44 -1.55 9.61 -12.35
CA LYS A 44 -1.99 10.80 -13.11
C LYS A 44 -1.13 12.02 -12.81
N GLU A 45 -0.82 12.25 -11.54
CA GLU A 45 0.02 13.39 -11.14
C GLU A 45 1.46 13.25 -11.63
N LEU A 46 2.05 12.05 -11.55
CA LEU A 46 3.39 11.79 -12.08
C LEU A 46 3.46 11.98 -13.60
N ILE A 47 2.44 11.54 -14.34
CA ILE A 47 2.34 11.80 -15.79
C ILE A 47 2.22 13.29 -16.07
N LYS A 48 1.32 14.01 -15.37
CA LYS A 48 1.10 15.45 -15.55
C LYS A 48 2.37 16.25 -15.28
N THR A 49 3.14 15.85 -14.27
CA THR A 49 4.40 16.51 -13.88
C THR A 49 5.63 16.02 -14.64
N ARG A 50 5.45 15.11 -15.63
CA ARG A 50 6.52 14.50 -16.45
C ARG A 50 7.65 13.89 -15.62
N ARG A 51 7.31 13.26 -14.49
CA ARG A 51 8.26 12.51 -13.65
C ARG A 51 8.32 11.04 -14.07
N ARG A 52 9.39 10.35 -13.69
CA ARG A 52 9.51 8.90 -13.88
C ARG A 52 8.51 8.20 -12.95
N LEU A 53 7.94 7.08 -13.40
CA LEU A 53 7.17 6.20 -12.52
C LEU A 53 8.13 5.38 -11.65
N PRO A 54 7.81 5.14 -10.37
CA PRO A 54 8.59 4.24 -9.54
C PRO A 54 8.58 2.84 -10.11
N GLU A 55 9.70 2.13 -9.97
CA GLU A 55 9.78 0.70 -10.31
C GLU A 55 8.86 -0.13 -9.41
N LYS A 56 8.76 0.25 -8.12
CA LYS A 56 7.82 -0.34 -7.16
C LYS A 56 6.84 0.71 -6.68
N LEU A 57 5.62 0.68 -7.23
CA LEU A 57 4.49 1.46 -6.73
C LEU A 57 3.47 0.51 -6.10
N ASN A 58 3.39 0.54 -4.77
CA ASN A 58 2.39 -0.17 -4.00
C ASN A 58 1.59 0.82 -3.16
N ILE A 59 0.28 0.60 -3.06
CA ILE A 59 -0.54 1.28 -2.06
C ILE A 59 -0.82 0.28 -0.95
N PHE A 60 -0.65 0.70 0.29
CA PHE A 60 -0.80 -0.15 1.46
C PHE A 60 -2.13 0.13 2.12
N GLY A 61 -2.76 -0.96 2.56
CA GLY A 61 -4.07 -0.92 3.16
C GLY A 61 -4.06 -1.68 4.48
N GLY A 62 -4.86 -1.22 5.42
CA GLY A 62 -5.05 -1.89 6.69
C GLY A 62 -6.49 -1.83 7.12
N GLN A 63 -6.99 -2.92 7.68
CA GLN A 63 -8.27 -2.96 8.35
C GLN A 63 -8.10 -3.52 9.74
N SER A 64 -8.66 -2.85 10.75
CA SER A 64 -8.90 -3.50 12.04
C SER A 64 -10.37 -3.88 12.15
N PHE A 65 -10.66 -5.17 12.29
CA PHE A 65 -12.01 -5.67 12.54
C PHE A 65 -12.05 -6.40 13.89
N ARG A 66 -12.87 -5.91 14.82
CA ARG A 66 -12.86 -6.34 16.22
C ARG A 66 -11.45 -6.22 16.79
N LEU A 67 -10.79 -7.35 17.05
CA LEU A 67 -9.42 -7.42 17.56
C LEU A 67 -8.51 -8.15 16.60
N ARG A 68 -8.78 -8.08 15.31
CA ARG A 68 -7.89 -8.59 14.28
C ARG A 68 -7.50 -7.47 13.35
N ILE A 69 -6.22 -7.41 13.02
CA ILE A 69 -5.70 -6.58 11.95
C ILE A 69 -5.51 -7.42 10.70
N TYR A 70 -5.86 -6.83 9.57
CA TYR A 70 -5.58 -7.34 8.24
C TYR A 70 -4.76 -6.28 7.53
N LEU A 71 -3.56 -6.66 7.11
CA LEU A 71 -2.64 -5.77 6.40
C LEU A 71 -2.44 -6.30 4.99
N TYR A 72 -2.52 -5.40 4.02
CA TYR A 72 -2.43 -5.74 2.61
C TYR A 72 -1.71 -4.64 1.82
N TYR A 73 -1.33 -4.98 0.60
CA TYR A 73 -0.89 -4.02 -0.39
C TYR A 73 -1.58 -4.28 -1.73
N LEU A 74 -1.70 -3.23 -2.51
CA LEU A 74 -2.25 -3.22 -3.85
C LEU A 74 -1.15 -2.83 -4.82
N ASP A 75 -0.90 -3.73 -5.78
CA ASP A 75 0.00 -3.50 -6.89
C ASP A 75 -0.78 -3.41 -8.21
N TYR A 76 -0.06 -3.06 -9.30
CA TYR A 76 -0.61 -3.04 -10.64
C TYR A 76 0.34 -3.70 -11.64
N CYS A 77 0.04 -4.94 -12.00
CA CYS A 77 0.73 -5.69 -13.06
C CYS A 77 -0.25 -5.98 -14.21
N GLY A 78 -0.72 -4.92 -14.88
CA GLY A 78 -1.73 -4.95 -15.96
C GLY A 78 -3.19 -5.03 -15.46
N LYS A 79 -3.39 -5.48 -14.22
CA LYS A 79 -4.64 -5.42 -13.47
C LYS A 79 -4.32 -5.13 -12.01
N TYR A 80 -5.23 -4.49 -11.29
CA TYR A 80 -5.09 -4.32 -9.84
C TYR A 80 -5.08 -5.68 -9.15
N ARG A 81 -4.05 -5.95 -8.35
CA ARG A 81 -3.99 -7.15 -7.50
C ARG A 81 -3.92 -6.69 -6.05
N LEU A 82 -4.73 -7.32 -5.22
CA LEU A 82 -4.70 -7.16 -3.78
C LEU A 82 -3.95 -8.35 -3.21
N ASN A 83 -2.90 -8.08 -2.45
CA ASN A 83 -2.08 -9.09 -1.81
C ASN A 83 -2.18 -8.90 -0.30
N GLU A 84 -2.44 -10.00 0.41
CA GLU A 84 -2.35 -10.02 1.86
C GLU A 84 -0.87 -10.01 2.27
N VAL A 85 -0.52 -9.15 3.23
CA VAL A 85 0.82 -9.15 3.83
C VAL A 85 0.82 -10.12 4.99
N ASP A 86 -0.06 -9.87 5.95
CA ASP A 86 -0.18 -10.66 7.16
C ASP A 86 -1.46 -10.26 7.90
N ASN A 87 -1.83 -11.06 8.90
CA ASN A 87 -2.94 -10.75 9.81
C ASN A 87 -2.60 -11.26 11.21
N ALA A 88 -3.09 -10.56 12.24
CA ALA A 88 -2.83 -10.93 13.62
C ALA A 88 -3.96 -10.47 14.53
N ASN A 89 -4.13 -11.18 15.65
CA ASN A 89 -5.00 -10.71 16.72
C ASN A 89 -4.29 -9.63 17.53
N LEU A 90 -5.01 -8.60 17.95
CA LEU A 90 -4.54 -7.62 18.90
C LEU A 90 -4.54 -8.27 20.30
N PRO A 91 -3.38 -8.34 20.96
CA PRO A 91 -3.29 -8.82 22.34
C PRO A 91 -4.01 -7.83 23.27
N ARG A 92 -4.78 -8.36 24.22
CA ARG A 92 -5.57 -7.59 25.20
C ARG A 92 -4.86 -7.43 26.53
N GLU A 93 -4.01 -8.39 26.87
CA GLU A 93 -3.32 -8.46 28.16
C GLU A 93 -2.00 -9.23 28.04
N PHE A 94 -1.13 -9.09 29.04
CA PHE A 94 0.22 -9.67 29.04
C PHE A 94 0.25 -11.21 29.00
N SER A 95 -0.82 -11.87 29.45
CA SER A 95 -1.04 -13.32 29.32
C SER A 95 -1.10 -13.78 27.86
N GLU A 96 -1.49 -12.90 26.93
CA GLU A 96 -1.50 -13.11 25.49
C GLU A 96 -0.15 -12.75 24.83
N MET A 97 0.95 -12.76 25.59
CA MET A 97 2.31 -12.44 25.12
C MET A 97 2.73 -13.17 23.82
N PRO A 98 2.38 -14.46 23.60
CA PRO A 98 2.64 -15.10 22.31
C PRO A 98 1.95 -14.38 21.14
N ASP A 99 0.69 -13.96 21.31
CA ASP A 99 -0.05 -13.18 20.31
C ASP A 99 0.55 -11.78 20.13
N PHE A 100 1.18 -11.22 21.17
CA PHE A 100 1.91 -9.96 21.06
C PHE A 100 3.11 -10.04 20.12
N VAL A 101 3.87 -11.14 20.15
CA VAL A 101 5.00 -11.36 19.22
C VAL A 101 4.48 -11.41 17.78
N TYR A 102 3.44 -12.19 17.51
CA TYR A 102 2.85 -12.30 16.17
C TYR A 102 2.27 -10.97 15.68
N PHE A 103 1.57 -10.25 16.54
CA PHE A 103 1.05 -8.92 16.22
C PHE A 103 2.17 -7.95 15.86
N TYR A 104 3.26 -7.93 16.65
CA TYR A 104 4.39 -7.05 16.41
C TYR A 104 5.13 -7.41 15.12
N GLU A 105 5.37 -8.69 14.87
CA GLU A 105 5.95 -9.18 13.61
C GLU A 105 5.09 -8.80 12.40
N CYS A 106 3.76 -8.97 12.49
CA CYS A 106 2.81 -8.58 11.46
C CYS A 106 2.94 -7.09 11.09
N VAL A 107 2.97 -6.21 12.10
CA VAL A 107 3.13 -4.77 11.91
C VAL A 107 4.50 -4.41 11.34
N LEU A 108 5.58 -5.04 11.83
CA LEU A 108 6.94 -4.78 11.34
C LEU A 108 7.12 -5.18 9.88
N LYS A 109 6.66 -6.37 9.47
CA LYS A 109 6.71 -6.81 8.07
C LYS A 109 6.04 -5.79 7.15
N TRP A 110 4.86 -5.32 7.54
CA TRP A 110 4.13 -4.32 6.78
C TRP A 110 4.86 -2.97 6.71
N ALA A 111 5.41 -2.50 7.83
CA ALA A 111 6.18 -1.25 7.88
C ALA A 111 7.44 -1.29 6.99
N LEU A 112 8.16 -2.40 6.98
CA LEU A 112 9.35 -2.59 6.12
C LEU A 112 8.99 -2.56 4.63
N LEU A 113 7.87 -3.17 4.24
CA LEU A 113 7.38 -3.10 2.86
C LEU A 113 7.00 -1.67 2.46
N ILE A 114 6.33 -0.93 3.35
CA ILE A 114 6.01 0.49 3.12
C ILE A 114 7.30 1.30 2.93
N GLN A 115 8.30 1.11 3.80
CA GLN A 115 9.57 1.81 3.71
C GLN A 115 10.28 1.55 2.37
N ALA A 116 10.32 0.31 1.92
CA ALA A 116 10.91 -0.05 0.63
C ALA A 116 10.20 0.63 -0.55
N SER A 117 8.87 0.65 -0.54
CA SER A 117 8.08 1.35 -1.57
C SER A 117 8.23 2.86 -1.52
N VAL A 118 8.27 3.48 -0.33
CA VAL A 118 8.52 4.93 -0.17
C VAL A 118 9.90 5.31 -0.70
N THR A 119 10.91 4.49 -0.42
CA THR A 119 12.29 4.73 -0.89
C THR A 119 12.35 4.70 -2.41
N SER A 120 11.84 3.64 -3.03
CA SER A 120 11.76 3.52 -4.51
C SER A 120 10.96 4.68 -5.13
N PHE A 121 9.88 5.11 -4.47
CA PHE A 121 9.08 6.24 -4.90
C PHE A 121 9.84 7.57 -4.87
N ASN A 122 10.64 7.79 -3.83
CA ASN A 122 11.44 9.01 -3.67
C ASN A 122 12.60 9.04 -4.67
N GLU A 123 13.29 7.92 -4.90
CA GLU A 123 14.37 7.78 -5.88
C GLU A 123 13.89 8.13 -7.29
N ALA A 124 12.79 7.52 -7.74
CA ALA A 124 12.22 7.76 -9.07
C ALA A 124 11.80 9.23 -9.30
N ARG A 125 11.61 10.01 -8.23
CA ARG A 125 11.18 11.41 -8.31
C ARG A 125 12.31 12.42 -8.41
N VAL A 126 13.54 12.03 -8.10
CA VAL A 126 14.74 12.85 -8.35
C VAL A 126 15.06 12.86 -9.85
N GLU A 127 14.72 11.77 -10.53
CA GLU A 127 14.96 11.61 -11.95
C GLU A 127 13.88 12.29 -12.80
N LYS A 128 14.31 13.09 -13.78
CA LYS A 128 13.42 13.55 -14.86
C LYS A 128 13.12 12.39 -15.79
N ARG A 129 11.89 12.30 -16.29
CA ARG A 129 11.51 11.28 -17.26
C ARG A 129 12.41 11.40 -18.51
N PRO A 130 13.15 10.35 -18.91
CA PRO A 130 14.00 10.42 -20.08
C PRO A 130 13.14 10.51 -21.35
N SER A 131 13.75 10.87 -22.48
CA SER A 131 13.02 11.14 -23.73
C SER A 131 12.13 9.96 -24.15
N ARG A 132 11.03 10.25 -24.87
CA ARG A 132 9.91 9.32 -25.16
C ARG A 132 10.33 7.92 -25.64
N MET A 133 11.41 7.78 -26.41
CA MET A 133 11.87 6.48 -26.91
C MET A 133 12.51 5.61 -25.82
N SER A 134 13.38 6.17 -24.97
CA SER A 134 14.03 5.40 -23.91
C SER A 134 13.07 4.87 -22.84
N TYR A 135 11.92 5.55 -22.65
CA TYR A 135 10.92 5.16 -21.65
C TYR A 135 10.12 3.91 -22.05
N ALA A 136 9.86 3.74 -23.35
CA ALA A 136 9.23 2.52 -23.85
C ALA A 136 10.19 1.33 -23.68
N GLU A 137 11.46 1.49 -24.04
CA GLU A 137 12.49 0.45 -23.85
C GLU A 137 12.70 0.07 -22.38
N SER A 138 12.71 1.04 -21.46
CA SER A 138 12.87 0.75 -20.03
C SER A 138 11.64 0.09 -19.40
N LEU A 139 10.43 0.34 -19.93
CA LEU A 139 9.25 -0.44 -19.55
C LEU A 139 9.29 -1.89 -20.06
N PHE A 140 9.85 -2.12 -21.25
CA PHE A 140 10.04 -3.48 -21.78
C PHE A 140 11.07 -4.28 -20.97
N ARG A 141 12.16 -3.64 -20.52
CA ARG A 141 13.20 -4.30 -19.69
C ARG A 141 12.74 -4.64 -18.26
N LEU A 142 11.67 -4.02 -17.76
CA LEU A 142 11.08 -4.35 -16.45
C LEU A 142 10.14 -5.56 -16.50
N GLN A 143 9.89 -6.12 -17.69
CA GLN A 143 9.06 -7.31 -17.90
C GLN A 143 9.87 -8.60 -18.09
N GLU A 144 11.20 -8.51 -18.15
CA GLU A 144 12.16 -9.64 -18.12
C GLU A 144 12.65 -9.89 -16.69
#